data_AF-A0A365NJF9-F1
#
_entry.id   AF-A0A365NJF9-F1
#
_cell.length_a   1.000
_cell.length_b   1.000
_cell.length_c   1.000
_cell.angle_alpha   90.00
_cell.angle_beta   90.00
_cell.angle_gamma   90.00
#
_symmetry.space_group_name_H-M   'P 1'
#
loop_
_entity.id
_entity.type
_entity.pdbx_description
1 polymer ?
#
loop_
_entity_poly.entity_id
_entity_poly.type
_entity_poly.pdbx_seq_one_letter_code
_entity_poly.pdbx_strand_id
1 'polypeptide(L)'
;MENGDKPWFDDDDEGEDDEDMHSHGTCGAGKALGTRFGVSKKATLIVVRMHEVTSEEFQAALELILADLEDHPERQKKSVVTMSLTLGQDWEEDDNLPDFTELFQKLFAMDVPLVFGDPIECLPRDSKDPVERAGTSYDMPIDITKSFLKLTQASTAAPQVAGEIANLLSYEKVPFDTSDGNLVKNFKTHLQSDAASWERYPGIRVLWNGVREENNPRETVKCNGLETDRYVEQEEVKHLIEDEFCPEVGSSRGLRRQGSALSRTYNIDTPNKVTLSVSLDQGHSVTDCVKYLMMTMYNCYRVDNDPSDYKGGGQTIVGDATYEVYPGSLRSPSRYGKQAGCDSTYKFTFNEYWVWGHGWASSDHGEALKEEIKGCALLPDTWKFTYGIGEDGLGKASGIGDFGCAGSG
;
A
#
# COMPACT_ATOMS: atom_id res chain seq x y z
N MET A 1 -22.87 2.92 37.42
CA MET A 1 -23.94 2.33 36.60
C MET A 1 -24.81 3.49 36.16
N GLU A 2 -25.06 3.82 34.90
CA GLU A 2 -24.87 3.26 33.54
C GLU A 2 -25.31 4.44 32.63
N ASN A 3 -24.72 4.87 31.51
CA ASN A 3 -23.79 4.32 30.53
C ASN A 3 -22.85 5.46 30.11
N GLY A 4 -21.54 5.26 30.28
CA GLY A 4 -20.54 6.11 29.64
C GLY A 4 -20.37 5.68 28.19
N ASP A 5 -20.25 6.67 27.31
CA ASP A 5 -20.03 6.57 25.87
C ASP A 5 -19.14 5.39 25.49
N LYS A 6 -19.75 4.34 24.94
CA LYS A 6 -19.01 3.36 24.15
C LYS A 6 -18.66 4.03 22.82
N PRO A 7 -17.44 3.85 22.29
CA PRO A 7 -17.16 4.21 20.91
C PRO A 7 -18.13 3.43 20.01
N TRP A 8 -18.77 4.13 19.08
CA TRP A 8 -19.58 3.53 18.02
C TRP A 8 -18.66 2.69 17.14
N PHE A 9 -18.48 1.43 17.53
CA PHE A 9 -18.02 0.37 16.64
C PHE A 9 -19.29 -0.23 16.08
N ASP A 10 -19.39 -0.24 14.76
CA ASP A 10 -20.44 -0.94 14.03
C ASP A 10 -20.41 -2.41 14.49
N ASP A 11 -21.57 -2.92 14.88
CA ASP A 11 -21.73 -4.34 15.20
C ASP A 11 -21.41 -5.13 13.92
N ASP A 12 -20.51 -6.10 14.03
CA ASP A 12 -20.22 -7.10 13.01
C ASP A 12 -21.48 -7.99 12.81
N ASP A 13 -22.47 -7.49 12.06
CA ASP A 13 -23.58 -8.33 11.58
C ASP A 13 -23.23 -8.84 10.17
N GLU A 14 -22.82 -10.11 10.13
CA GLU A 14 -22.63 -10.91 8.92
C GLU A 14 -23.98 -11.05 8.18
N GLY A 15 -24.21 -10.14 7.24
CA GLY A 15 -25.35 -10.18 6.33
C GLY A 15 -24.99 -9.54 4.99
N GLU A 16 -24.38 -10.32 4.10
CA GLU A 16 -24.21 -9.97 2.69
C GLU A 16 -25.60 -9.69 2.09
N ASP A 17 -25.95 -8.41 1.86
CA ASP A 17 -26.46 -7.91 0.58
C ASP A 17 -27.13 -6.52 0.62
N ASP A 18 -27.36 -5.86 1.78
CA ASP A 18 -28.12 -4.59 1.80
C ASP A 18 -27.57 -3.43 2.68
N GLU A 19 -26.37 -3.52 3.27
CA GLU A 19 -25.88 -2.51 4.26
C GLU A 19 -24.81 -1.51 3.78
N ASP A 20 -24.35 -1.59 2.53
CA ASP A 20 -23.08 -0.95 2.14
C ASP A 20 -23.17 0.58 1.93
N MET A 21 -24.32 1.15 1.55
CA MET A 21 -24.41 2.60 1.25
C MET A 21 -24.43 3.52 2.49
N HIS A 22 -24.85 3.03 3.65
CA HIS A 22 -24.98 3.84 4.86
C HIS A 22 -23.63 4.07 5.58
N SER A 23 -22.67 3.18 5.40
CA SER A 23 -21.35 3.25 6.01
C SER A 23 -20.48 4.37 5.40
N HIS A 24 -20.61 4.63 4.08
CA HIS A 24 -19.75 5.57 3.36
C HIS A 24 -19.91 7.02 3.81
N GLY A 25 -21.15 7.51 3.98
CA GLY A 25 -21.42 8.86 4.46
C GLY A 25 -20.91 9.08 5.90
N THR A 26 -21.12 8.08 6.76
CA THR A 26 -20.66 8.08 8.15
C THR A 26 -19.14 8.04 8.24
N CYS A 27 -18.48 7.21 7.42
CA CYS A 27 -17.03 7.13 7.32
C CYS A 27 -16.42 8.46 6.82
N GLY A 28 -17.02 9.04 5.78
CA GLY A 28 -16.60 10.35 5.25
C GLY A 28 -16.71 11.45 6.30
N ALA A 29 -17.87 11.58 6.95
CA ALA A 29 -18.07 12.51 8.07
C ALA A 29 -17.05 12.27 9.19
N GLY A 30 -16.81 11.01 9.58
CA GLY A 30 -15.82 10.63 10.59
C GLY A 30 -14.40 11.11 10.27
N LYS A 31 -13.98 11.03 9.00
CA LYS A 31 -12.67 11.51 8.54
C LYS A 31 -12.59 13.04 8.48
N ALA A 32 -13.68 13.71 8.12
CA ALA A 32 -13.73 15.17 8.08
C ALA A 32 -13.73 15.79 9.49
N LEU A 33 -14.59 15.31 10.40
CA LEU A 33 -14.89 16.00 11.67
C LEU A 33 -15.02 15.08 12.90
N GLY A 34 -14.75 13.79 12.78
CA GLY A 34 -14.77 12.86 13.92
C GLY A 34 -13.88 13.31 15.09
N THR A 35 -14.35 13.12 16.32
CA THR A 35 -13.66 13.63 17.52
C THR A 35 -12.28 13.00 17.75
N ARG A 36 -12.11 11.74 17.35
CA ARG A 36 -10.85 10.99 17.47
C ARG A 36 -9.93 11.23 16.28
N PHE A 37 -10.42 10.92 15.08
CA PHE A 37 -9.61 10.83 13.86
C PHE A 37 -9.95 11.88 12.78
N GLY A 38 -10.91 12.76 13.04
CA GLY A 38 -11.32 13.80 12.10
C GLY A 38 -10.31 14.94 12.03
N VAL A 39 -10.17 15.51 10.84
CA VAL A 39 -9.28 16.64 10.56
C VAL A 39 -9.78 17.94 11.24
N SER A 40 -11.08 18.24 11.15
CA SER A 40 -11.70 19.41 11.76
C SER A 40 -12.70 19.04 12.85
N LYS A 41 -12.19 18.78 14.05
CA LYS A 41 -12.96 18.24 15.20
C LYS A 41 -14.04 19.18 15.75
N LYS A 42 -14.06 20.43 15.32
CA LYS A 42 -15.00 21.48 15.78
C LYS A 42 -15.87 22.04 14.65
N ALA A 43 -15.74 21.52 13.44
CA ALA A 43 -16.62 21.90 12.35
C ALA A 43 -18.05 21.42 12.60
N THR A 44 -19.02 22.17 12.11
CA THR A 44 -20.42 21.77 12.08
C THR A 44 -20.68 20.92 10.85
N LEU A 45 -21.32 19.76 11.03
CA LEU A 45 -21.78 18.92 9.92
C LEU A 45 -23.24 19.23 9.58
N ILE A 46 -23.50 19.48 8.31
CA ILE A 46 -24.85 19.49 7.74
C ILE A 46 -24.92 18.30 6.76
N VAL A 47 -25.86 17.39 6.99
CA VAL A 47 -26.02 16.19 6.17
C VAL A 47 -27.09 16.45 5.11
N VAL A 48 -26.72 16.30 3.84
CA VAL A 48 -27.66 16.22 2.72
C VAL A 48 -27.71 14.77 2.30
N ARG A 49 -28.84 14.12 2.53
CA ARG A 49 -29.04 12.70 2.25
C ARG A 49 -29.77 12.56 0.92
N MET A 50 -29.15 11.82 0.01
CA MET A 50 -29.84 11.27 -1.16
C MET A 50 -30.42 9.90 -0.76
N HIS A 51 -31.61 9.60 -1.24
CA HIS A 51 -32.27 8.30 -1.11
C HIS A 51 -31.75 7.30 -2.15
N GLU A 52 -31.47 7.77 -3.36
CA GLU A 52 -30.89 7.02 -4.47
C GLU A 52 -29.78 7.85 -5.15
N VAL A 53 -28.74 7.18 -5.65
CA VAL A 53 -27.62 7.87 -6.33
C VAL A 53 -27.99 8.11 -7.80
N THR A 54 -28.89 9.07 -8.05
CA THR A 54 -29.38 9.46 -9.38
C THR A 54 -29.03 10.91 -9.71
N SER A 55 -29.05 11.26 -11.00
CA SER A 55 -28.79 12.64 -11.46
C SER A 55 -29.82 13.64 -10.93
N GLU A 56 -31.11 13.27 -10.87
CA GLU A 56 -32.19 14.09 -10.32
C GLU A 56 -32.02 14.36 -8.82
N GLU A 57 -31.69 13.33 -8.03
CA GLU A 57 -31.47 13.51 -6.59
C GLU A 57 -30.21 14.31 -6.30
N PHE A 58 -29.16 14.14 -7.12
CA PHE A 58 -27.95 14.95 -7.01
C PHE A 58 -28.22 16.43 -7.30
N GLN A 59 -29.05 16.72 -8.32
CA GLN A 59 -29.49 18.09 -8.60
C GLN A 59 -30.26 18.67 -7.41
N ALA A 60 -31.26 17.93 -6.92
CA ALA A 60 -32.06 18.35 -5.76
C ALA A 60 -31.19 18.58 -4.51
N ALA A 61 -30.17 17.74 -4.29
CA ALA A 61 -29.21 17.91 -3.21
C ALA A 61 -28.41 19.22 -3.34
N LEU A 62 -27.92 19.54 -4.55
CA LEU A 62 -27.22 20.81 -4.80
C LEU A 62 -28.15 22.02 -4.64
N GLU A 63 -29.40 21.95 -5.11
CA GLU A 63 -30.39 23.00 -4.92
C GLU A 63 -30.71 23.23 -3.45
N LEU A 64 -30.82 22.17 -2.64
CA LEU A 64 -30.99 22.27 -1.19
C LEU A 64 -29.81 22.95 -0.51
N ILE A 65 -28.58 22.65 -0.94
CA ILE A 65 -27.36 23.30 -0.42
C ILE A 65 -27.37 24.79 -0.76
N LEU A 66 -27.68 25.14 -2.01
CA LEU A 66 -27.75 26.54 -2.44
C LEU A 66 -28.82 27.31 -1.67
N ALA A 67 -30.01 26.74 -1.51
CA ALA A 67 -31.09 27.36 -0.74
C ALA A 67 -30.68 27.60 0.73
N ASP A 68 -30.03 26.63 1.39
CA ASP A 68 -29.52 26.82 2.76
C ASP A 68 -28.48 27.95 2.85
N LEU A 69 -27.58 28.06 1.87
CA LEU A 69 -26.57 29.12 1.78
C LEU A 69 -27.16 30.51 1.47
N GLU A 70 -28.27 30.57 0.74
CA GLU A 70 -29.02 31.80 0.48
C GLU A 70 -29.77 32.27 1.73
N ASP A 71 -30.41 31.34 2.45
CA ASP A 71 -31.12 31.62 3.71
C ASP A 71 -30.15 31.97 4.87
N HIS A 72 -28.90 31.49 4.79
CA HIS A 72 -27.87 31.69 5.81
C HIS A 72 -26.60 32.35 5.22
N PRO A 73 -26.65 33.64 4.86
CA PRO A 73 -25.52 34.32 4.23
C PRO A 73 -24.25 34.36 5.10
N GLU A 74 -24.36 34.18 6.42
CA GLU A 74 -23.20 34.07 7.32
C GLU A 74 -22.38 32.79 7.11
N ARG A 75 -22.94 31.78 6.44
CA ARG A 75 -22.28 30.51 6.10
C ARG A 75 -21.50 30.59 4.79
N GLN A 76 -21.80 31.55 3.93
CA GLN A 76 -21.03 31.81 2.71
C GLN A 76 -19.58 32.13 3.09
N LYS A 77 -18.61 31.67 2.28
CA LYS A 77 -17.16 31.75 2.56
C LYS A 77 -16.66 30.99 3.79
N LYS A 78 -17.54 30.37 4.58
CA LYS A 78 -17.21 29.60 5.79
C LYS A 78 -17.66 28.15 5.73
N SER A 79 -18.23 27.76 4.60
CA SER A 79 -18.72 26.40 4.35
C SER A 79 -17.86 25.71 3.31
N VAL A 80 -17.86 24.40 3.34
CA VAL A 80 -17.27 23.52 2.33
C VAL A 80 -18.27 22.42 2.04
N VAL A 81 -18.50 22.15 0.76
CA VAL A 81 -19.31 21.03 0.32
C VAL A 81 -18.37 19.88 0.00
N THR A 82 -18.63 18.71 0.57
CA THR A 82 -17.88 17.48 0.28
C THR A 82 -18.83 16.39 -0.16
N MET A 83 -18.43 15.65 -1.18
CA MET A 83 -19.12 14.44 -1.61
C MET A 83 -18.11 13.33 -1.86
N SER A 84 -18.45 12.13 -1.41
CA SER A 84 -17.66 10.92 -1.62
C SER A 84 -18.27 10.07 -2.73
N LEU A 85 -18.75 10.74 -3.78
CA LEU A 85 -19.46 10.17 -4.92
C LEU A 85 -18.77 10.58 -6.21
N THR A 86 -18.88 9.72 -7.20
CA THR A 86 -18.31 9.91 -8.53
C THR A 86 -19.43 9.97 -9.55
N LEU A 87 -19.37 10.96 -10.43
CA LEU A 87 -20.27 11.03 -11.59
C LEU A 87 -19.72 10.03 -12.62
N GLY A 88 -20.38 8.89 -12.79
CA GLY A 88 -19.94 7.82 -13.71
C GLY A 88 -20.15 8.17 -15.19
N GLN A 89 -19.59 7.38 -16.10
CA GLN A 89 -19.80 7.53 -17.56
C GLN A 89 -21.29 7.46 -17.95
N ASP A 90 -22.10 6.69 -17.21
CA ASP A 90 -23.55 6.58 -17.44
C ASP A 90 -24.29 7.92 -17.18
N TRP A 91 -23.68 8.86 -16.45
CA TRP A 91 -24.23 10.19 -16.19
C TRP A 91 -23.87 11.19 -17.30
N GLU A 92 -22.94 10.84 -18.19
CA GLU A 92 -22.64 11.61 -19.40
C GLU A 92 -23.63 11.32 -20.54
N GLU A 93 -24.32 10.17 -20.48
CA GLU A 93 -25.36 9.79 -21.44
C GLU A 93 -26.75 10.39 -21.11
N ASP A 94 -26.97 10.81 -19.86
CA ASP A 94 -28.11 11.64 -19.47
C ASP A 94 -27.88 13.10 -19.89
N ASP A 95 -28.79 13.67 -20.69
CA ASP A 95 -28.76 15.03 -21.26
C ASP A 95 -28.67 16.21 -20.23
N ASN A 96 -28.39 15.96 -18.94
CA ASN A 96 -28.45 16.90 -17.80
C ASN A 96 -27.11 17.57 -17.42
N LEU A 97 -25.99 17.23 -18.07
CA LEU A 97 -24.67 17.85 -17.81
C LEU A 97 -24.63 19.41 -17.90
N PRO A 98 -25.39 20.08 -18.79
CA PRO A 98 -25.48 21.54 -18.82
C PRO A 98 -26.06 22.15 -17.54
N ASP A 99 -26.98 21.45 -16.85
CA ASP A 99 -27.72 21.98 -15.70
C ASP A 99 -26.88 22.01 -14.42
N PHE A 100 -25.96 21.06 -14.22
CA PHE A 100 -25.02 21.09 -13.10
C PHE A 100 -24.02 22.24 -13.18
N THR A 101 -23.67 22.68 -14.40
CA THR A 101 -22.70 23.77 -14.58
C THR A 101 -23.22 25.08 -13.98
N GLU A 102 -24.51 25.38 -14.12
CA GLU A 102 -25.12 26.57 -13.51
C GLU A 102 -25.12 26.48 -11.97
N LEU A 103 -25.46 25.31 -11.42
CA LEU A 103 -25.47 25.08 -9.97
C LEU A 103 -24.07 25.21 -9.36
N PHE A 104 -23.05 24.65 -10.01
CA PHE A 104 -21.66 24.82 -9.57
C PHE A 104 -21.22 26.28 -9.67
N GLN A 105 -21.59 26.99 -10.73
CA GLN A 105 -21.27 28.42 -10.86
C GLN A 105 -21.92 29.25 -9.76
N LYS A 106 -23.18 28.97 -9.39
CA LYS A 106 -23.86 29.61 -8.25
C LYS A 106 -23.13 29.33 -6.93
N LEU A 107 -22.77 28.07 -6.68
CA LEU A 107 -22.04 27.67 -5.48
C LEU A 107 -20.69 28.40 -5.37
N PHE A 108 -19.95 28.49 -6.48
CA PHE A 108 -18.67 29.19 -6.53
C PHE A 108 -18.82 30.71 -6.44
N ALA A 109 -19.91 31.29 -6.95
CA ALA A 109 -20.21 32.70 -6.78
C ALA A 109 -20.50 33.07 -5.31
N MET A 110 -20.96 32.11 -4.50
CA MET A 110 -21.07 32.22 -3.04
C MET A 110 -19.74 31.95 -2.31
N ASP A 111 -18.63 31.79 -3.05
CA ASP A 111 -17.30 31.48 -2.53
C ASP A 111 -17.27 30.22 -1.63
N VAL A 112 -18.08 29.21 -1.97
CA VAL A 112 -18.11 27.92 -1.26
C VAL A 112 -17.32 26.87 -2.05
N PRO A 113 -16.21 26.34 -1.50
CA PRO A 113 -15.47 25.25 -2.14
C PRO A 113 -16.30 23.97 -2.22
N LEU A 114 -16.16 23.25 -3.33
CA LEU A 114 -16.69 21.92 -3.54
C LEU A 114 -15.54 20.92 -3.69
N VAL A 115 -15.58 19.84 -2.91
CA VAL A 115 -14.60 18.75 -2.93
C VAL A 115 -15.32 17.44 -3.26
N PHE A 116 -14.78 16.69 -4.22
CA PHE A 116 -15.27 15.36 -4.58
C PHE A 116 -14.11 14.38 -4.75
N GLY A 117 -14.38 13.10 -4.52
CA GLY A 117 -13.42 12.02 -4.76
C GLY A 117 -13.52 11.50 -6.19
N ASP A 118 -12.40 11.10 -6.78
CA ASP A 118 -12.36 10.40 -8.08
C ASP A 118 -12.68 8.91 -7.91
N PRO A 119 -13.24 8.21 -8.92
CA PRO A 119 -13.37 6.76 -8.86
C PRO A 119 -11.98 6.17 -9.01
N ILE A 120 -11.58 5.38 -8.02
CA ILE A 120 -10.71 4.27 -8.33
C ILE A 120 -11.64 3.25 -8.99
N GLU A 121 -11.66 3.19 -10.33
CA GLU A 121 -11.63 1.85 -10.91
C GLU A 121 -10.44 1.19 -10.23
N CYS A 122 -10.64 0.07 -9.55
CA CYS A 122 -9.55 -0.74 -9.02
C CYS A 122 -8.70 -1.18 -10.21
N LEU A 123 -7.84 -0.28 -10.70
CA LEU A 123 -7.01 -0.49 -11.85
C LEU A 123 -6.04 -1.62 -11.48
N PRO A 124 -5.68 -2.47 -12.46
CA PRO A 124 -4.95 -3.70 -12.20
C PRO A 124 -3.69 -3.41 -11.39
N ARG A 125 -3.38 -4.30 -10.45
CA ARG A 125 -2.17 -4.37 -9.60
C ARG A 125 -0.82 -4.32 -10.38
N ASP A 126 -0.88 -4.13 -11.69
CA ASP A 126 0.16 -4.32 -12.70
C ASP A 126 0.54 -3.01 -13.41
N SER A 127 0.00 -1.86 -12.97
CA SER A 127 0.44 -0.55 -13.43
C SER A 127 1.93 -0.32 -13.10
N LYS A 128 2.68 0.19 -14.08
CA LYS A 128 4.15 0.36 -14.06
C LYS A 128 4.59 1.76 -13.65
N ASP A 129 3.66 2.66 -13.35
CA ASP A 129 3.97 4.05 -13.00
C ASP A 129 4.04 4.23 -11.46
N PRO A 130 5.17 4.71 -10.90
CA PRO A 130 5.26 5.02 -9.46
C PRO A 130 4.27 6.09 -8.98
N VAL A 131 3.73 6.93 -9.87
CA VAL A 131 2.61 7.88 -9.59
C VAL A 131 1.32 7.11 -9.25
N GLU A 132 1.12 5.93 -9.82
CA GLU A 132 -0.10 5.12 -9.70
C GLU A 132 -0.07 4.15 -8.50
N ARG A 133 1.12 3.80 -7.96
CA ARG A 133 1.28 2.92 -6.77
C ARG A 133 1.26 3.62 -5.41
N ALA A 134 1.37 4.94 -5.37
CA ALA A 134 1.40 5.75 -4.14
C ALA A 134 0.06 5.74 -3.34
N GLY A 135 -0.93 4.99 -3.83
CA GLY A 135 -2.31 4.81 -3.33
C GLY A 135 -2.52 4.31 -1.89
N THR A 136 -1.50 4.22 -1.04
CA THR A 136 -1.66 3.78 0.37
C THR A 136 -1.06 4.73 1.41
N SER A 137 -0.62 5.92 1.01
CA SER A 137 -0.23 6.95 1.98
C SER A 137 -0.55 8.35 1.49
N TYR A 138 -1.68 8.94 1.92
CA TYR A 138 -1.95 10.40 1.90
C TYR A 138 -1.39 11.19 0.69
N ASP A 139 -1.51 10.66 -0.52
CA ASP A 139 -0.86 11.22 -1.70
C ASP A 139 -1.94 11.79 -2.64
N MET A 140 -1.90 13.11 -2.84
CA MET A 140 -2.94 13.85 -3.57
C MET A 140 -2.39 14.44 -4.88
N PRO A 141 -2.56 13.73 -6.00
CA PRO A 141 -2.53 14.38 -7.30
C PRO A 141 -3.78 15.26 -7.47
N ILE A 142 -3.58 16.57 -7.66
CA ILE A 142 -4.63 17.58 -7.90
C ILE A 142 -4.73 17.80 -9.41
N ASP A 143 -5.85 17.42 -10.05
CA ASP A 143 -6.08 17.66 -11.49
C ASP A 143 -7.03 18.85 -11.72
N ILE A 144 -6.67 19.71 -12.68
CA ILE A 144 -6.94 21.16 -12.73
C ILE A 144 -7.53 21.56 -14.10
N THR A 145 -8.71 21.08 -14.48
CA THR A 145 -9.28 21.52 -15.78
C THR A 145 -10.48 22.47 -15.71
N LYS A 146 -11.31 22.56 -14.65
CA LYS A 146 -12.53 23.40 -14.71
C LYS A 146 -13.06 23.99 -13.38
N SER A 147 -12.25 24.68 -12.58
CA SER A 147 -12.67 25.30 -11.29
C SER A 147 -12.98 24.33 -10.14
N PHE A 148 -12.74 23.04 -10.35
CA PHE A 148 -12.86 21.98 -9.35
C PHE A 148 -11.52 21.69 -8.65
N LEU A 149 -11.59 21.18 -7.41
CA LEU A 149 -10.47 20.52 -6.73
C LEU A 149 -10.66 19.00 -6.89
N LYS A 150 -10.07 18.43 -7.94
CA LYS A 150 -10.11 16.99 -8.20
C LYS A 150 -9.01 16.30 -7.38
N LEU A 151 -9.37 15.32 -6.54
CA LEU A 151 -8.46 14.56 -5.70
C LEU A 151 -8.42 13.10 -6.18
N THR A 152 -7.24 12.61 -6.52
CA THR A 152 -7.02 11.28 -7.13
C THR A 152 -6.76 10.15 -6.11
N GLN A 153 -7.35 10.25 -4.92
CA GLN A 153 -7.54 9.09 -4.03
C GLN A 153 -9.00 9.03 -3.54
N ALA A 154 -9.61 7.86 -3.79
CA ALA A 154 -11.02 7.52 -3.62
C ALA A 154 -11.62 7.96 -2.29
N SER A 155 -12.90 8.42 -2.34
CA SER A 155 -13.96 8.61 -1.32
C SER A 155 -13.60 9.04 0.12
N THR A 156 -12.46 8.61 0.64
CA THR A 156 -11.84 8.88 1.94
C THR A 156 -10.95 10.13 1.97
N ALA A 157 -10.33 10.55 0.86
CA ALA A 157 -9.45 11.72 0.83
C ALA A 157 -10.24 13.03 0.76
N ALA A 158 -11.33 13.08 -0.04
CA ALA A 158 -12.17 14.27 -0.18
C ALA A 158 -12.69 14.81 1.16
N PRO A 159 -13.22 13.98 2.08
CA PRO A 159 -13.61 14.44 3.41
C PRO A 159 -12.44 14.98 4.27
N GLN A 160 -11.24 14.44 4.13
CA GLN A 160 -10.06 14.95 4.85
C GLN A 160 -9.66 16.35 4.34
N VAL A 161 -9.70 16.55 3.02
CA VAL A 161 -9.44 17.86 2.42
C VAL A 161 -10.54 18.86 2.78
N ALA A 162 -11.80 18.43 2.82
CA ALA A 162 -12.90 19.25 3.33
C ALA A 162 -12.68 19.66 4.79
N GLY A 163 -12.20 18.75 5.64
CA GLY A 163 -11.81 19.07 7.00
C GLY A 163 -10.67 20.10 7.06
N GLU A 164 -9.66 19.99 6.20
CA GLU A 164 -8.56 20.97 6.16
C GLU A 164 -9.03 22.34 5.66
N ILE A 165 -9.93 22.39 4.67
CA ILE A 165 -10.60 23.63 4.24
C ILE A 165 -11.33 24.28 5.42
N ALA A 166 -12.12 23.50 6.16
CA ALA A 166 -12.85 24.00 7.31
C ALA A 166 -11.90 24.58 8.38
N ASN A 167 -10.76 23.93 8.63
CA ASN A 167 -9.73 24.45 9.53
C ASN A 167 -9.15 25.78 9.02
N LEU A 168 -8.74 25.87 7.76
CA LEU A 168 -8.16 27.09 7.18
C LEU A 168 -9.14 28.28 7.19
N LEU A 169 -10.41 28.02 6.87
CA LEU A 169 -11.47 29.04 6.90
C LEU A 169 -11.86 29.47 8.32
N SER A 170 -11.49 28.68 9.34
CA SER A 170 -11.74 29.01 10.74
C SER A 170 -10.70 29.96 11.37
N TYR A 171 -9.57 30.20 10.69
CA TYR A 171 -8.50 31.06 11.22
C TYR A 171 -8.95 32.52 11.31
N GLU A 172 -8.52 33.23 12.35
CA GLU A 172 -8.76 34.68 12.49
C GLU A 172 -8.23 35.47 11.28
N LYS A 173 -7.12 35.01 10.72
CA LYS A 173 -6.55 35.51 9.48
C LYS A 173 -6.22 34.32 8.56
N VAL A 174 -7.04 34.16 7.53
CA VAL A 174 -6.81 33.18 6.46
C VAL A 174 -5.51 33.52 5.71
N PRO A 175 -4.66 32.53 5.37
CA PRO A 175 -3.33 32.77 4.80
C PRO A 175 -3.34 33.20 3.32
N PHE A 176 -4.51 33.42 2.72
CA PHE A 176 -4.70 33.86 1.34
C PHE A 176 -5.88 34.82 1.25
N ASP A 177 -5.98 35.56 0.14
CA ASP A 177 -7.05 36.53 -0.06
C ASP A 177 -8.42 35.86 -0.27
N THR A 178 -9.39 36.22 0.57
CA THR A 178 -10.78 35.72 0.57
C THR A 178 -11.80 36.76 0.12
N SER A 179 -11.35 37.81 -0.57
CA SER A 179 -12.23 38.80 -1.21
C SER A 179 -13.24 38.12 -2.13
N ASP A 180 -14.40 38.75 -2.33
CA ASP A 180 -15.51 38.19 -3.13
C ASP A 180 -15.05 37.68 -4.50
N GLY A 181 -15.34 36.41 -4.80
CA GLY A 181 -14.98 35.73 -6.04
C GLY A 181 -13.53 35.24 -6.13
N ASN A 182 -12.70 35.50 -5.11
CA ASN A 182 -11.30 35.10 -5.09
C ASN A 182 -11.02 33.91 -4.17
N LEU A 183 -11.94 33.55 -3.26
CA LEU A 183 -11.67 32.57 -2.20
C LEU A 183 -11.25 31.22 -2.78
N VAL A 184 -12.09 30.62 -3.64
CA VAL A 184 -11.85 29.26 -4.18
C VAL A 184 -10.56 29.24 -5.02
N LYS A 185 -10.33 30.27 -5.82
CA LYS A 185 -9.13 30.40 -6.67
C LYS A 185 -7.86 30.54 -5.84
N ASN A 186 -7.85 31.43 -4.85
CA ASN A 186 -6.67 31.69 -4.04
C ASN A 186 -6.40 30.56 -3.06
N PHE A 187 -7.46 29.92 -2.54
CA PHE A 187 -7.35 28.69 -1.77
C PHE A 187 -6.62 27.61 -2.56
N LYS A 188 -7.04 27.37 -3.81
CA LYS A 188 -6.37 26.43 -4.71
C LYS A 188 -4.89 26.77 -4.90
N THR A 189 -4.57 28.03 -5.18
CA THR A 189 -3.16 28.47 -5.30
C THR A 189 -2.39 28.25 -4.01
N HIS A 190 -3.01 28.47 -2.85
CA HIS A 190 -2.38 28.23 -1.56
C HIS A 190 -2.07 26.74 -1.35
N LEU A 191 -3.04 25.85 -1.55
CA LEU A 191 -2.84 24.40 -1.46
C LEU A 191 -1.73 23.89 -2.39
N GLN A 192 -1.48 24.55 -3.51
CA GLN A 192 -0.42 24.19 -4.46
C GLN A 192 0.96 24.74 -4.11
N SER A 193 1.04 25.63 -3.13
CA SER A 193 2.29 26.26 -2.71
C SER A 193 3.02 25.45 -1.64
N ASP A 194 4.32 25.69 -1.46
CA ASP A 194 5.12 25.09 -0.38
C ASP A 194 4.64 25.50 1.03
N ALA A 195 3.75 26.50 1.12
CA ALA A 195 3.16 26.94 2.38
C ALA A 195 2.02 26.02 2.86
N ALA A 196 1.36 25.30 1.96
CA ALA A 196 0.21 24.43 2.26
C ALA A 196 0.21 23.08 1.53
N SER A 197 1.29 22.74 0.82
CA SER A 197 1.68 21.35 0.54
C SER A 197 3.18 21.18 0.28
N TRP A 198 3.69 19.96 0.09
CA TRP A 198 5.02 19.71 -0.48
C TRP A 198 4.94 18.64 -1.57
N GLU A 199 5.84 18.69 -2.55
CA GLU A 199 5.87 17.73 -3.65
C GLU A 199 6.55 16.41 -3.21
N ARG A 200 5.79 15.32 -3.21
CA ARG A 200 6.31 13.99 -2.86
C ARG A 200 6.80 13.23 -4.10
N TYR A 201 6.07 13.38 -5.19
CA TYR A 201 6.40 12.87 -6.52
C TYR A 201 6.12 13.96 -7.55
N PRO A 202 6.76 13.92 -8.74
CA PRO A 202 6.47 14.87 -9.81
C PRO A 202 4.96 15.03 -10.05
N GLY A 203 4.41 16.22 -9.77
CA GLY A 203 2.99 16.52 -9.91
C GLY A 203 2.06 16.05 -8.77
N ILE A 204 2.58 15.36 -7.74
CA ILE A 204 1.82 14.91 -6.57
C ILE A 204 2.28 15.66 -5.34
N ARG A 205 1.33 16.31 -4.64
CA ARG A 205 1.63 17.08 -3.44
C ARG A 205 0.87 16.56 -2.23
N VAL A 206 1.52 16.55 -1.08
CA VAL A 206 0.91 16.20 0.21
C VAL A 206 0.56 17.50 0.94
N LEU A 207 -0.69 17.66 1.37
CA LEU A 207 -1.16 18.85 2.08
C LEU A 207 -0.62 18.87 3.51
N TRP A 208 -0.30 20.05 4.03
CA TRP A 208 0.04 20.20 5.44
C TRP A 208 -1.26 20.26 6.25
N ASN A 209 -1.45 19.29 7.13
CA ASN A 209 -2.46 19.33 8.19
C ASN A 209 -1.78 19.47 9.57
N GLY A 210 -0.64 20.17 9.60
CA GLY A 210 0.28 20.21 10.74
C GLY A 210 1.41 19.16 10.69
N VAL A 211 1.37 18.25 9.70
CA VAL A 211 2.44 17.31 9.36
C VAL A 211 3.39 17.96 8.36
N ARG A 212 4.70 17.80 8.60
CA ARG A 212 5.79 18.31 7.75
C ARG A 212 6.46 17.19 6.97
N GLU A 213 7.27 17.53 5.96
CA GLU A 213 8.09 16.53 5.25
C GLU A 213 8.96 15.70 6.21
N GLU A 214 9.50 16.30 7.28
CA GLU A 214 10.25 15.57 8.31
C GLU A 214 9.42 14.52 9.07
N ASN A 215 8.09 14.65 9.07
CA ASN A 215 7.16 13.68 9.66
C ASN A 215 6.73 12.60 8.66
N ASN A 216 6.89 12.83 7.36
CA ASN A 216 6.63 11.87 6.30
C ASN A 216 7.73 11.99 5.22
N PRO A 217 8.97 11.59 5.55
CA PRO A 217 10.12 11.79 4.69
C PRO A 217 9.98 11.01 3.38
N ARG A 218 10.55 11.56 2.31
CA ARG A 218 10.53 10.92 1.00
C ARG A 218 11.23 9.55 1.04
N GLU A 219 10.56 8.57 0.47
CA GLU A 219 11.04 7.19 0.38
C GLU A 219 11.70 6.98 -0.99
N THR A 220 12.94 6.49 -1.00
CA THR A 220 13.64 6.11 -2.23
C THR A 220 13.95 4.62 -2.20
N VAL A 221 13.43 3.87 -3.17
CA VAL A 221 13.70 2.43 -3.30
C VAL A 221 14.71 2.20 -4.42
N LYS A 222 15.80 1.49 -4.11
CA LYS A 222 16.80 1.02 -5.07
C LYS A 222 16.74 -0.50 -5.14
N CYS A 223 16.51 -1.03 -6.34
CA CYS A 223 16.33 -2.46 -6.55
C CYS A 223 17.59 -3.09 -7.14
N ASN A 224 17.98 -4.27 -6.63
CA ASN A 224 19.13 -5.00 -7.15
C ASN A 224 18.81 -5.80 -8.43
N GLY A 225 17.53 -6.08 -8.69
CA GLY A 225 17.09 -6.96 -9.78
C GLY A 225 17.50 -8.43 -9.57
N LEU A 226 17.17 -9.29 -10.53
CA LEU A 226 17.49 -10.73 -10.46
C LEU A 226 18.70 -11.14 -11.32
N GLU A 227 19.30 -10.21 -12.06
CA GLU A 227 20.36 -10.49 -13.04
C GLU A 227 21.66 -11.04 -12.44
N THR A 228 21.85 -10.87 -11.13
CA THR A 228 23.03 -11.34 -10.42
C THR A 228 22.90 -12.80 -9.95
N ASP A 229 21.78 -13.46 -10.26
CA ASP A 229 21.41 -14.79 -9.78
C ASP A 229 21.46 -14.90 -8.25
N ARG A 230 21.27 -13.77 -7.56
CA ARG A 230 21.16 -13.67 -6.11
C ARG A 230 19.76 -13.21 -5.77
N TYR A 231 18.97 -14.14 -5.27
CA TYR A 231 17.59 -13.87 -4.93
C TYR A 231 17.11 -14.82 -3.83
N VAL A 232 16.02 -14.43 -3.21
CA VAL A 232 15.37 -15.13 -2.10
C VAL A 232 13.88 -15.23 -2.36
N GLU A 233 13.22 -16.18 -1.72
CA GLU A 233 11.76 -16.32 -1.78
C GLU A 233 11.12 -15.30 -0.84
N GLN A 234 10.08 -14.60 -1.33
CA GLN A 234 9.49 -13.49 -0.59
C GLN A 234 8.93 -13.88 0.78
N GLU A 235 8.16 -14.97 0.85
CA GLU A 235 7.47 -15.35 2.08
C GLU A 235 8.44 -15.73 3.19
N GLU A 236 9.54 -16.41 2.83
CA GLU A 236 10.60 -16.79 3.76
C GLU A 236 11.26 -15.56 4.40
N VAL A 237 11.52 -14.52 3.61
CA VAL A 237 12.12 -13.29 4.12
C VAL A 237 11.13 -12.42 4.88
N LYS A 238 9.85 -12.44 4.49
CA LYS A 238 8.77 -11.73 5.19
C LYS A 238 8.67 -12.17 6.65
N HIS A 239 8.65 -13.48 6.92
CA HIS A 239 8.66 -14.00 8.29
C HIS A 239 9.87 -13.55 9.09
N LEU A 240 11.08 -13.59 8.49
CA LEU A 240 12.29 -13.10 9.15
C LEU A 240 12.21 -11.60 9.49
N ILE A 241 11.59 -10.79 8.63
CA ILE A 241 11.41 -9.36 8.85
C ILE A 241 10.39 -9.11 9.98
N GLU A 242 9.21 -9.72 9.88
CA GLU A 242 8.06 -9.46 10.76
C GLU A 242 8.25 -10.06 12.15
N ASP A 243 8.75 -11.29 12.24
CA ASP A 243 8.72 -12.09 13.46
C ASP A 243 10.06 -12.06 14.23
N GLU A 244 11.18 -11.78 13.55
CA GLU A 244 12.52 -11.87 14.17
C GLU A 244 13.29 -10.54 14.14
N PHE A 245 13.62 -10.04 12.95
CA PHE A 245 14.58 -8.95 12.80
C PHE A 245 14.02 -7.61 13.29
N CYS A 246 12.83 -7.19 12.86
CA CYS A 246 12.26 -5.91 13.29
C CYS A 246 11.87 -5.88 14.78
N PRO A 247 11.35 -6.96 15.38
CA PRO A 247 11.22 -7.05 16.84
C PRO A 247 12.55 -6.90 17.59
N GLU A 248 13.66 -7.45 17.06
CA GLU A 248 15.01 -7.24 17.63
C GLU A 248 15.45 -5.77 17.51
N VAL A 249 15.23 -5.14 16.36
CA VAL A 249 15.49 -3.69 16.15
C VAL A 249 14.73 -2.87 17.20
N GLY A 250 13.44 -3.16 17.39
CA GLY A 250 12.59 -2.50 18.38
C GLY A 250 13.08 -2.67 19.81
N SER A 251 13.51 -3.88 20.18
CA SER A 251 14.01 -4.21 21.52
C SER A 251 15.40 -3.65 21.81
N SER A 252 16.20 -3.43 20.77
CA SER A 252 17.56 -2.87 20.87
C SER A 252 17.60 -1.35 21.04
N ARG A 253 16.42 -0.69 21.03
CA ARG A 253 16.27 0.76 21.18
C ARG A 253 16.77 1.24 22.55
N GLY A 254 17.56 2.32 22.56
CA GLY A 254 18.07 2.97 23.77
C GLY A 254 19.40 2.41 24.32
N LEU A 255 19.90 1.29 23.79
CA LEU A 255 21.16 0.67 24.22
C LEU A 255 22.35 0.97 23.28
N ARG A 256 22.12 1.61 22.13
CA ARG A 256 23.13 1.79 21.07
C ARG A 256 23.40 3.25 20.72
N ARG A 257 24.65 3.54 20.35
CA ARG A 257 25.12 4.87 19.94
C ARG A 257 24.52 5.26 18.58
N GLN A 258 24.24 6.56 18.39
CA GLN A 258 23.95 7.16 17.08
C GLN A 258 25.04 6.78 16.06
N GLY A 259 24.66 6.51 14.80
CA GLY A 259 25.59 6.09 13.75
C GLY A 259 25.87 4.58 13.72
N SER A 260 25.06 3.75 14.38
CA SER A 260 25.22 2.29 14.35
C SER A 260 24.17 1.63 13.45
N ALA A 261 24.58 0.64 12.67
CA ALA A 261 23.65 -0.21 11.94
C ALA A 261 23.40 -1.52 12.72
N LEU A 262 22.17 -2.02 12.70
CA LEU A 262 21.90 -3.41 13.06
C LEU A 262 21.90 -4.23 11.77
N SER A 263 22.65 -5.33 11.76
CA SER A 263 22.64 -6.28 10.66
C SER A 263 22.64 -7.71 11.19
N ARG A 264 21.85 -8.57 10.54
CA ARG A 264 21.71 -10.00 10.82
C ARG A 264 21.68 -10.78 9.53
N THR A 265 22.33 -11.94 9.53
CA THR A 265 22.29 -12.88 8.41
C THR A 265 21.53 -14.12 8.85
N TYR A 266 20.54 -14.51 8.04
CA TYR A 266 19.67 -15.65 8.28
C TYR A 266 19.86 -16.71 7.20
N ASN A 267 19.33 -17.91 7.46
CA ASN A 267 19.31 -19.04 6.52
C ASN A 267 20.71 -19.35 5.95
N ILE A 268 21.71 -19.29 6.82
CA ILE A 268 23.11 -19.56 6.49
C ILE A 268 23.22 -20.96 5.88
N ASP A 269 24.10 -21.12 4.90
CA ASP A 269 24.33 -22.37 4.14
C ASP A 269 23.14 -22.86 3.30
N THR A 270 22.09 -22.05 3.15
CA THR A 270 21.00 -22.30 2.20
C THR A 270 21.02 -21.29 1.04
N PRO A 271 20.34 -21.58 -0.08
CA PRO A 271 20.17 -20.60 -1.15
C PRO A 271 19.23 -19.44 -0.82
N ASN A 272 18.44 -19.53 0.27
CA ASN A 272 17.66 -18.43 0.83
C ASN A 272 18.45 -17.56 1.85
N LYS A 273 19.78 -17.71 1.92
CA LYS A 273 20.62 -16.85 2.76
C LYS A 273 20.33 -15.37 2.47
N VAL A 274 19.96 -14.64 3.50
CA VAL A 274 19.64 -13.21 3.42
C VAL A 274 20.33 -12.45 4.54
N THR A 275 20.81 -11.26 4.24
CA THR A 275 21.26 -10.30 5.25
C THR A 275 20.27 -9.14 5.30
N LEU A 276 19.70 -8.90 6.47
CA LEU A 276 18.83 -7.77 6.75
C LEU A 276 19.63 -6.72 7.50
N SER A 277 19.50 -5.45 7.12
CA SER A 277 20.17 -4.36 7.81
C SER A 277 19.33 -3.08 7.91
N VAL A 278 19.52 -2.33 9.00
CA VAL A 278 18.93 -0.99 9.22
C VAL A 278 19.99 -0.07 9.83
N SER A 279 20.18 1.13 9.26
CA SER A 279 20.94 2.20 9.92
C SER A 279 20.07 2.86 11.01
N LEU A 280 20.55 2.88 12.26
CA LEU A 280 19.77 3.29 13.43
C LEU A 280 19.82 4.81 13.68
N ASP A 281 19.76 5.60 12.61
CA ASP A 281 20.06 7.03 12.74
C ASP A 281 18.82 7.86 13.11
N GLN A 282 17.61 7.29 13.03
CA GLN A 282 16.39 7.89 13.54
C GLN A 282 15.42 6.82 14.08
N GLY A 283 14.57 7.23 15.03
CA GLY A 283 13.70 6.35 15.83
C GLY A 283 12.53 5.72 15.08
N HIS A 284 12.81 4.80 14.15
CA HIS A 284 11.80 4.09 13.35
C HIS A 284 11.21 2.88 14.06
N SER A 285 9.89 2.87 14.22
CA SER A 285 9.14 1.86 14.99
C SER A 285 9.32 0.45 14.41
N VAL A 286 8.91 -0.58 15.15
CA VAL A 286 8.87 -1.95 14.60
C VAL A 286 8.04 -1.97 13.30
N THR A 287 6.92 -1.25 13.30
CA THR A 287 6.06 -1.07 12.12
C THR A 287 6.78 -0.41 10.96
N ASP A 288 7.57 0.64 11.21
CA ASP A 288 8.36 1.31 10.17
C ASP A 288 9.45 0.38 9.62
N CYS A 289 10.13 -0.36 10.50
CA CYS A 289 11.13 -1.34 10.09
C CYS A 289 10.54 -2.38 9.14
N VAL A 290 9.38 -2.96 9.50
CA VAL A 290 8.68 -3.93 8.66
C VAL A 290 8.29 -3.28 7.34
N LYS A 291 7.61 -2.12 7.39
CA LYS A 291 7.18 -1.37 6.20
C LYS A 291 8.33 -1.17 5.23
N TYR A 292 9.45 -0.60 5.69
CA TYR A 292 10.54 -0.17 4.82
C TYR A 292 11.39 -1.32 4.28
N LEU A 293 11.58 -2.41 5.03
CA LEU A 293 12.21 -3.62 4.47
C LEU A 293 11.31 -4.27 3.43
N MET A 294 10.00 -4.38 3.72
CA MET A 294 9.03 -4.99 2.82
C MET A 294 8.80 -4.19 1.54
N MET A 295 9.06 -2.87 1.51
CA MET A 295 9.03 -2.09 0.27
C MET A 295 9.97 -2.64 -0.80
N THR A 296 11.17 -3.11 -0.43
CA THR A 296 12.07 -3.76 -1.41
C THR A 296 11.50 -5.10 -1.88
N MET A 297 10.81 -5.83 -1.01
CA MET A 297 10.20 -7.12 -1.35
C MET A 297 8.99 -6.97 -2.29
N TYR A 298 8.20 -5.90 -2.16
CA TYR A 298 7.05 -5.66 -3.02
C TYR A 298 7.36 -4.89 -4.31
N ASN A 299 8.24 -3.88 -4.21
CA ASN A 299 8.48 -2.96 -5.33
C ASN A 299 9.62 -3.38 -6.23
N CYS A 300 10.55 -4.20 -5.74
CA CYS A 300 11.65 -4.70 -6.55
C CYS A 300 11.28 -6.01 -7.23
N TYR A 301 10.89 -5.87 -8.50
CA TYR A 301 10.68 -6.95 -9.47
C TYR A 301 9.42 -7.80 -9.24
N ARG A 302 8.57 -7.83 -10.28
CA ARG A 302 7.45 -8.76 -10.44
C ARG A 302 7.50 -9.22 -11.89
N VAL A 303 7.75 -10.51 -12.12
CA VAL A 303 7.55 -11.10 -13.44
C VAL A 303 6.14 -11.66 -13.46
N ASP A 304 5.38 -11.25 -14.46
CA ASP A 304 4.08 -11.84 -14.75
C ASP A 304 4.31 -13.33 -15.04
N ASN A 305 3.75 -14.20 -14.19
CA ASN A 305 3.93 -15.67 -14.16
C ASN A 305 5.21 -16.23 -13.53
N ASP A 306 5.80 -15.57 -12.51
CA ASP A 306 6.76 -16.25 -11.62
C ASP A 306 6.01 -16.99 -10.48
N PRO A 307 5.94 -18.33 -10.48
CA PRO A 307 5.27 -19.09 -9.41
C PRO A 307 5.99 -19.02 -8.05
N SER A 308 7.19 -18.43 -7.98
CA SER A 308 8.06 -18.49 -6.78
C SER A 308 8.29 -17.14 -6.11
N ASP A 309 7.78 -16.06 -6.69
CA ASP A 309 7.88 -14.68 -6.20
C ASP A 309 9.31 -14.30 -5.74
N TYR A 310 10.29 -14.56 -6.61
CA TYR A 310 11.70 -14.35 -6.28
C TYR A 310 12.05 -12.86 -6.17
N LYS A 311 12.79 -12.50 -5.12
CA LYS A 311 13.23 -11.12 -4.86
C LYS A 311 14.75 -11.00 -4.82
N GLY A 312 15.27 -10.04 -5.58
CA GLY A 312 16.69 -9.65 -5.56
C GLY A 312 17.06 -8.78 -4.36
N GLY A 313 16.07 -8.42 -3.54
CA GLY A 313 16.23 -7.43 -2.48
C GLY A 313 16.57 -6.05 -3.03
N GLY A 314 17.23 -5.25 -2.20
CA GLY A 314 17.53 -3.86 -2.49
C GLY A 314 17.64 -3.03 -1.24
N GLN A 315 17.52 -1.72 -1.41
CA GLN A 315 17.58 -0.74 -0.34
C GLN A 315 16.39 0.20 -0.39
N THR A 316 15.83 0.52 0.78
CA THR A 316 14.89 1.62 0.97
C THR A 316 15.56 2.68 1.83
N ILE A 317 15.61 3.91 1.31
CA ILE A 317 16.21 5.07 1.95
C ILE A 317 15.07 6.01 2.35
N VAL A 318 15.05 6.39 3.63
CA VAL A 318 14.00 7.23 4.24
C VAL A 318 14.68 8.29 5.07
N GLY A 319 14.74 9.52 4.57
CA GLY A 319 15.61 10.55 5.14
C GLY A 319 17.06 10.06 5.16
N ASP A 320 17.66 9.98 6.36
CA ASP A 320 19.02 9.46 6.58
C ASP A 320 19.07 7.95 6.90
N ALA A 321 17.92 7.30 7.11
CA ALA A 321 17.86 5.89 7.43
C ALA A 321 17.87 5.03 6.15
N THR A 322 18.62 3.93 6.19
CA THR A 322 18.71 2.94 5.12
C THR A 322 18.30 1.58 5.66
N TYR A 323 17.37 0.94 4.94
CA TYR A 323 16.87 -0.40 5.17
C TYR A 323 17.30 -1.27 4.00
N GLU A 324 17.91 -2.42 4.27
CA GLU A 324 18.47 -3.26 3.22
C GLU A 324 18.08 -4.72 3.37
N VAL A 325 17.69 -5.31 2.25
CA VAL A 325 17.54 -6.76 2.07
C VAL A 325 18.58 -7.21 1.07
N TYR A 326 19.54 -8.02 1.51
CA TYR A 326 20.65 -8.48 0.67
C TYR A 326 20.68 -10.01 0.55
N PRO A 327 20.23 -10.58 -0.58
CA PRO A 327 20.42 -12.00 -0.92
C PRO A 327 21.90 -12.39 -1.00
N GLY A 328 22.31 -13.35 -0.17
CA GLY A 328 23.70 -13.72 0.04
C GLY A 328 24.19 -14.92 -0.78
N SER A 329 23.29 -15.80 -1.21
CA SER A 329 23.63 -17.03 -1.94
C SER A 329 23.43 -16.88 -3.44
N LEU A 330 24.34 -17.49 -4.21
CA LEU A 330 24.14 -17.65 -5.65
C LEU A 330 23.10 -18.76 -5.86
N ARG A 331 22.23 -18.58 -6.85
CA ARG A 331 21.23 -19.54 -7.29
C ARG A 331 21.39 -19.78 -8.78
N SER A 332 20.64 -20.74 -9.27
CA SER A 332 20.39 -20.89 -10.69
C SER A 332 19.59 -19.69 -11.24
N PRO A 333 19.67 -19.36 -12.54
CA PRO A 333 18.97 -18.19 -13.07
C PRO A 333 17.46 -18.20 -12.84
N SER A 334 16.93 -17.10 -12.32
CA SER A 334 15.52 -16.98 -11.90
C SER A 334 14.51 -17.22 -13.03
N ARG A 335 14.88 -16.93 -14.28
CA ARG A 335 14.05 -17.14 -15.49
C ARG A 335 13.56 -18.58 -15.69
N TYR A 336 14.21 -19.56 -15.04
CA TYR A 336 13.82 -20.97 -15.16
C TYR A 336 12.72 -21.37 -14.15
N GLY A 337 12.38 -20.51 -13.18
CA GLY A 337 11.25 -20.69 -12.27
C GLY A 337 11.46 -21.81 -11.23
N LYS A 338 10.40 -22.51 -10.85
CA LYS A 338 10.47 -23.79 -10.11
C LYS A 338 10.21 -24.93 -11.10
N GLN A 339 11.10 -25.90 -11.14
CA GLN A 339 10.97 -27.09 -11.98
C GLN A 339 11.36 -28.32 -11.17
N ALA A 340 10.64 -29.42 -11.30
CA ALA A 340 10.99 -30.67 -10.67
C ALA A 340 10.59 -31.84 -11.56
N GLY A 341 11.28 -32.95 -11.41
CA GLY A 341 10.93 -34.19 -12.07
C GLY A 341 11.64 -35.38 -11.47
N CYS A 342 11.15 -36.55 -11.84
CA CYS A 342 11.80 -37.80 -11.50
C CYS A 342 11.74 -38.79 -12.67
N ASP A 343 12.71 -39.69 -12.69
CA ASP A 343 12.74 -40.85 -13.56
C ASP A 343 12.99 -42.10 -12.71
N SER A 344 12.33 -43.20 -13.04
CA SER A 344 12.54 -44.49 -12.41
C SER A 344 12.84 -45.53 -13.48
N THR A 345 14.04 -46.10 -13.45
CA THR A 345 14.38 -47.23 -14.31
C THR A 345 14.35 -48.52 -13.49
N TYR A 346 13.44 -49.43 -13.85
CA TYR A 346 13.39 -50.77 -13.28
C TYR A 346 14.57 -51.60 -13.79
N LYS A 347 15.52 -51.95 -12.91
CA LYS A 347 16.61 -52.90 -13.23
C LYS A 347 16.46 -54.15 -12.38
N PHE A 348 15.47 -55.01 -12.68
CA PHE A 348 15.23 -56.39 -12.21
C PHE A 348 15.44 -56.72 -10.71
N THR A 349 16.58 -56.39 -10.11
CA THR A 349 16.93 -56.53 -8.68
C THR A 349 17.04 -55.20 -7.93
N PHE A 350 17.01 -54.04 -8.61
CA PHE A 350 16.99 -52.71 -7.99
C PHE A 350 16.27 -51.68 -8.86
N ASN A 351 15.57 -50.73 -8.22
CA ASN A 351 15.04 -49.53 -8.87
C ASN A 351 16.06 -48.41 -8.71
N GLU A 352 16.47 -47.81 -9.81
CA GLU A 352 17.29 -46.60 -9.80
C GLU A 352 16.36 -45.40 -9.98
N TYR A 353 16.36 -44.49 -8.99
CA TYR A 353 15.53 -43.28 -8.99
C TYR A 353 16.42 -42.06 -9.20
N TRP A 354 16.08 -41.27 -10.22
CA TRP A 354 16.71 -39.99 -10.48
C TRP A 354 15.69 -38.91 -10.15
N VAL A 355 16.02 -38.02 -9.22
CA VAL A 355 15.22 -36.83 -8.91
C VAL A 355 16.05 -35.62 -9.33
N TRP A 356 15.42 -34.68 -10.00
CA TRP A 356 16.03 -33.41 -10.37
C TRP A 356 15.06 -32.28 -10.06
N GLY A 357 15.60 -31.12 -9.70
CA GLY A 357 14.79 -29.97 -9.36
C GLY A 357 15.59 -28.68 -9.39
N HIS A 358 14.93 -27.60 -9.78
CA HIS A 358 15.47 -26.26 -9.86
C HIS A 358 14.51 -25.29 -9.16
N GLY A 359 15.04 -24.31 -8.42
CA GLY A 359 14.24 -23.28 -7.76
C GLY A 359 13.66 -23.68 -6.40
N TRP A 360 13.74 -24.95 -6.00
CA TRP A 360 13.18 -25.49 -4.75
C TRP A 360 14.13 -25.44 -3.54
N ALA A 361 15.24 -24.74 -3.68
CA ALA A 361 16.31 -24.75 -2.68
C ALA A 361 16.09 -23.63 -1.65
N SER A 362 14.96 -23.70 -0.93
CA SER A 362 14.55 -22.75 0.12
C SER A 362 15.24 -23.08 1.46
N SER A 363 14.72 -22.60 2.60
CA SER A 363 15.20 -22.91 3.95
C SER A 363 14.64 -24.23 4.51
N ASP A 364 13.73 -24.89 3.78
CA ASP A 364 12.88 -25.98 4.28
C ASP A 364 13.52 -27.39 4.23
N HIS A 365 14.81 -27.47 3.95
CA HIS A 365 15.54 -28.73 3.75
C HIS A 365 14.93 -29.67 2.70
N GLY A 366 14.30 -29.11 1.66
CA GLY A 366 13.77 -29.83 0.51
C GLY A 366 12.38 -30.44 0.73
N GLU A 367 11.67 -30.09 1.80
CA GLU A 367 10.32 -30.61 2.04
C GLU A 367 9.34 -30.15 0.94
N ALA A 368 9.37 -28.90 0.48
CA ALA A 368 8.52 -28.46 -0.64
C ALA A 368 8.83 -29.23 -1.95
N LEU A 369 10.12 -29.50 -2.24
CA LEU A 369 10.49 -30.33 -3.40
C LEU A 369 9.92 -31.74 -3.27
N LYS A 370 10.04 -32.34 -2.09
CA LYS A 370 9.52 -33.67 -1.79
C LYS A 370 8.01 -33.73 -1.98
N GLU A 371 7.28 -32.68 -1.62
CA GLU A 371 5.83 -32.58 -1.85
C GLU A 371 5.48 -32.58 -3.34
N GLU A 372 6.20 -31.78 -4.14
CA GLU A 372 5.99 -31.68 -5.59
C GLU A 372 6.20 -33.02 -6.30
N ILE A 373 7.17 -33.82 -5.83
CA ILE A 373 7.52 -35.12 -6.43
C ILE A 373 6.85 -36.31 -5.73
N LYS A 374 5.82 -36.12 -4.89
CA LYS A 374 5.09 -37.21 -4.19
C LYS A 374 4.56 -38.31 -5.13
N GLY A 375 4.39 -38.03 -6.42
CA GLY A 375 4.02 -39.02 -7.45
C GLY A 375 5.14 -39.97 -7.87
N CYS A 376 6.38 -39.67 -7.49
CA CYS A 376 7.52 -40.55 -7.67
C CYS A 376 7.50 -41.59 -6.55
N ALA A 377 7.74 -42.87 -6.86
CA ALA A 377 7.73 -43.97 -5.90
C ALA A 377 8.92 -43.90 -4.90
N LEU A 378 9.03 -42.79 -4.18
CA LEU A 378 10.00 -42.55 -3.12
C LEU A 378 9.69 -43.52 -1.99
N LEU A 379 10.69 -44.33 -1.64
CA LEU A 379 10.58 -45.21 -0.49
C LEU A 379 10.54 -44.37 0.80
N PRO A 380 9.78 -44.81 1.81
CA PRO A 380 9.88 -44.23 3.16
C PRO A 380 11.34 -44.21 3.62
N ASP A 381 11.76 -43.14 4.30
CA ASP A 381 13.09 -42.97 4.92
C ASP A 381 14.30 -42.88 3.96
N THR A 382 14.10 -42.75 2.64
CA THR A 382 15.22 -42.57 1.68
C THR A 382 15.46 -41.13 1.23
N TRP A 383 14.70 -40.16 1.75
CA TRP A 383 14.85 -38.75 1.41
C TRP A 383 16.06 -38.14 2.10
N LYS A 384 17.02 -37.64 1.30
CA LYS A 384 18.11 -36.78 1.75
C LYS A 384 18.15 -35.59 0.81
N PHE A 385 18.33 -34.39 1.35
CA PHE A 385 18.40 -33.17 0.57
C PHE A 385 19.68 -32.42 0.91
N THR A 386 20.36 -31.94 -0.12
CA THR A 386 21.59 -31.17 -0.01
C THR A 386 21.45 -29.94 -0.88
N TYR A 387 21.78 -28.78 -0.33
CA TYR A 387 21.86 -27.56 -1.10
C TYR A 387 23.10 -27.59 -2.01
N GLY A 388 22.93 -27.28 -3.28
CA GLY A 388 24.06 -27.21 -4.20
C GLY A 388 23.65 -26.70 -5.58
N ILE A 389 24.55 -25.96 -6.20
CA ILE A 389 24.50 -25.63 -7.62
C ILE A 389 25.27 -26.74 -8.34
N GLY A 390 24.60 -27.51 -9.18
CA GLY A 390 25.21 -28.52 -10.04
C GLY A 390 26.19 -27.90 -11.02
N GLU A 391 27.05 -28.73 -11.64
CA GLU A 391 28.02 -28.28 -12.65
C GLU A 391 27.34 -27.67 -13.90
N ASP A 392 26.05 -27.96 -14.09
CA ASP A 392 25.15 -27.44 -15.12
C ASP A 392 24.33 -26.21 -14.66
N GLY A 393 24.53 -25.76 -13.43
CA GLY A 393 23.75 -24.68 -12.84
C GLY A 393 22.38 -25.09 -12.31
N LEU A 394 22.04 -26.39 -12.22
CA LEU A 394 20.78 -26.89 -11.65
C LEU A 394 20.92 -27.31 -10.19
N GLY A 395 19.86 -27.18 -9.38
CA GLY A 395 19.86 -27.66 -8.00
C GLY A 395 20.07 -29.18 -7.93
N LYS A 396 21.01 -29.67 -7.13
CA LYS A 396 21.20 -31.12 -6.93
C LYS A 396 20.58 -31.57 -5.60
N ALA A 397 19.38 -32.14 -5.65
CA ALA A 397 18.89 -33.00 -4.58
C ALA A 397 19.39 -34.44 -4.83
N SER A 398 20.02 -35.08 -3.84
CA SER A 398 20.46 -36.47 -3.95
C SER A 398 19.80 -37.34 -2.89
N GLY A 399 18.86 -38.19 -3.31
CA GLY A 399 18.33 -39.26 -2.48
C GLY A 399 19.31 -40.44 -2.47
N ILE A 400 20.23 -40.47 -1.50
CA ILE A 400 21.08 -41.64 -1.28
C ILE A 400 20.34 -42.62 -0.37
N GLY A 401 19.77 -43.66 -0.97
CA GLY A 401 19.51 -44.91 -0.28
C GLY A 401 20.83 -45.67 -0.09
N ASP A 402 21.46 -45.51 1.08
CA ASP A 402 22.58 -46.36 1.48
C ASP A 402 22.04 -47.76 1.81
N PHE A 403 22.23 -48.73 0.90
CA PHE A 403 22.29 -50.13 1.31
C PHE A 403 23.73 -50.45 1.70
N GLY A 404 23.97 -50.50 3.01
CA GLY A 404 25.24 -50.93 3.62
C GLY A 404 25.57 -52.39 3.33
N CYS A 405 26.81 -52.57 2.86
CA CYS A 405 27.66 -53.76 2.64
C CYS A 405 27.32 -55.14 3.27
N ALA A 406 27.48 -56.20 2.46
CA ALA A 406 28.24 -57.44 2.71
C ALA A 406 28.12 -58.35 1.45
N GLY A 407 29.12 -58.98 0.83
CA GLY A 407 30.56 -59.12 0.96
C GLY A 407 31.04 -60.25 0.00
N SER A 408 32.32 -60.18 -0.42
CA SER A 408 33.19 -61.20 -1.03
C SER A 408 32.90 -61.79 -2.43
N GLY A 409 33.89 -61.64 -3.32
CA GLY A 409 34.04 -62.34 -4.60
C GLY A 409 34.85 -61.55 -5.61
#